data_AF-A0A7Z9NRB8-F1
#
_entry.id   AF-A0A7Z9NRB8-F1
#
_cell.length_a   1.000
_cell.length_b   1.000
_cell.length_c   1.000
_cell.angle_alpha   90.00
_cell.angle_beta   90.00
_cell.angle_gamma   90.00
#
_symmetry.space_group_name_H-M   'P 1'
#
loop_
_entity.id
_entity.type
_entity.pdbx_description
1 polymer ?
#
loop_
_entity_poly.entity_id
_entity_poly.type
_entity_poly.pdbx_seq_one_letter_code
_entity_poly.pdbx_strand_id
1 'polypeptide(L)'
;MYSAVLQRVRQKVRAGMYHLTQHAIEEMNHDDFFVEDLEHGIFSGKITERQKDLVTGEWKYVIIGNSTQKHKQIGGIERKT
;
A
#
# COMPACT_ATOMS: atom_id res chain seq x y z
N MET A 1 9.67 -14.44 -0.05
CA MET A 1 8.50 -15.23 -0.48
C MET A 1 7.56 -14.48 -1.45
N TYR A 2 7.38 -13.15 -1.34
CA TYR A 2 6.42 -12.40 -2.17
C TYR A 2 7.03 -11.46 -3.22
N SER A 3 8.28 -11.67 -3.64
CA SER A 3 9.01 -10.76 -4.54
C SER A 3 8.30 -10.57 -5.89
N ALA A 4 7.78 -11.65 -6.50
CA ALA A 4 7.06 -11.58 -7.77
C ALA A 4 5.75 -10.77 -7.67
N VAL A 5 5.01 -10.93 -6.56
CA VAL A 5 3.78 -10.17 -6.30
C VAL A 5 4.11 -8.69 -6.12
N LEU A 6 5.10 -8.39 -5.29
CA LEU A 6 5.55 -7.01 -5.06
C LEU A 6 6.03 -6.34 -6.35
N GLN A 7 6.75 -7.06 -7.21
CA GLN A 7 7.17 -6.53 -8.50
C GLN A 7 5.98 -6.19 -9.40
N ARG A 8 4.93 -7.03 -9.40
CA ARG A 8 3.70 -6.75 -10.16
C ARG A 8 2.93 -5.55 -9.59
N VAL A 9 2.87 -5.41 -8.26
CA VAL A 9 2.29 -4.23 -7.62
C VAL A 9 3.05 -2.97 -8.05
N ARG A 10 4.38 -2.97 -7.97
CA ARG A 10 5.24 -1.86 -8.41
C ARG A 10 5.03 -1.49 -9.87
N GLN A 11 4.87 -2.48 -10.76
CA GLN A 11 4.57 -2.23 -12.17
C GLN A 11 3.21 -1.55 -12.36
N LYS A 12 2.19 -1.97 -11.60
CA LYS A 12 0.85 -1.36 -11.65
C LYS A 12 0.87 0.08 -11.13
N VAL A 13 1.53 0.32 -10.01
CA VAL A 13 1.70 1.66 -9.43
C VAL A 13 2.43 2.58 -10.39
N ARG A 14 3.57 2.14 -10.95
CA ARG A 14 4.35 2.92 -11.92
C ARG A 14 3.56 3.27 -13.20
N ALA A 15 2.58 2.46 -13.56
CA ALA A 15 1.71 2.69 -14.71
C ALA A 15 0.42 3.46 -14.36
N GLY A 16 0.26 3.93 -13.12
CA GLY A 16 -0.97 4.58 -12.65
C GLY A 16 -2.19 3.64 -12.60
N MET A 17 -1.98 2.32 -12.66
CA MET A 17 -3.03 1.30 -12.69
C MET A 17 -3.46 0.89 -11.29
N TYR A 18 -3.87 1.85 -10.46
CA TYR A 18 -4.43 1.63 -9.13
C TYR A 18 -5.47 2.70 -8.82
N HIS A 19 -6.35 2.41 -7.87
CA HIS A 19 -7.34 3.37 -7.39
C HIS A 19 -7.28 3.40 -5.88
N LEU A 20 -7.36 4.60 -5.32
CA LEU A 20 -7.56 4.80 -3.88
C LEU A 20 -9.03 5.07 -3.64
N THR A 21 -9.55 4.48 -2.57
CA THR A 21 -10.92 4.76 -2.15
C THR A 21 -10.97 6.11 -1.46
N GLN A 22 -12.12 6.80 -1.50
CA GLN A 22 -12.28 8.06 -0.80
C GLN A 22 -11.94 7.92 0.69
N HIS A 23 -12.40 6.86 1.35
CA HIS A 23 -12.11 6.59 2.75
C HIS A 23 -10.60 6.45 3.01
N ALA A 24 -9.88 5.74 2.13
CA ALA A 24 -8.43 5.63 2.24
C ALA A 24 -7.75 7.00 2.12
N ILE A 25 -8.19 7.86 1.19
CA ILE A 25 -7.64 9.22 1.05
C ILE A 25 -7.92 10.05 2.31
N GLU A 26 -9.12 9.96 2.89
CA GLU A 26 -9.48 10.66 4.11
C GLU A 26 -8.63 10.22 5.32
N GLU A 27 -8.45 8.91 5.50
CA GLU A 27 -7.58 8.34 6.55
C GLU A 27 -6.12 8.77 6.37
N MET A 28 -5.61 8.65 5.14
CA MET A 28 -4.25 9.07 4.78
C MET A 28 -4.03 10.56 5.10
N ASN A 29 -4.94 11.44 4.69
CA ASN A 29 -4.86 12.87 4.96
C ASN A 29 -4.95 13.21 6.45
N HIS A 30 -5.73 12.46 7.23
CA HIS A 30 -5.81 12.65 8.69
C HIS A 30 -4.48 12.36 9.39
N ASP A 31 -3.61 11.54 8.77
CA ASP A 31 -2.32 11.13 9.29
C ASP A 31 -1.11 11.90 8.68
N ASP A 32 -1.36 13.00 7.95
CA ASP A 32 -0.38 13.74 7.14
C ASP A 32 0.39 12.84 6.16
N PHE A 33 -0.30 11.83 5.66
CA PHE A 33 0.24 10.81 4.78
C PHE A 33 -0.34 10.97 3.38
N PHE A 34 0.53 11.16 2.38
CA PHE A 34 0.11 11.51 1.03
C PHE A 34 0.37 10.37 0.02
N VAL A 35 -0.14 10.53 -1.20
CA VAL A 35 -0.01 9.52 -2.26
C VAL A 35 1.46 9.25 -2.60
N GLU A 36 2.30 10.28 -2.55
CA GLU A 36 3.74 10.19 -2.80
C GLU A 36 4.44 9.31 -1.75
N ASP A 37 4.02 9.43 -0.48
CA ASP A 37 4.52 8.60 0.60
C ASP A 37 4.10 7.13 0.45
N LEU A 38 2.86 6.90 0.02
CA LEU A 38 2.33 5.58 -0.32
C LEU A 38 3.15 4.92 -1.44
N GLU A 39 3.31 5.61 -2.56
CA GLU A 39 4.06 5.09 -3.70
C GLU A 39 5.52 4.81 -3.32
N HIS A 40 6.17 5.73 -2.60
CA HIS A 40 7.53 5.54 -2.12
C HIS A 40 7.64 4.35 -1.15
N GLY A 41 6.66 4.17 -0.27
CA GLY A 41 6.53 3.00 0.61
C GLY A 41 6.47 1.69 -0.17
N ILE A 42 5.72 1.65 -1.27
CA ILE A 42 5.65 0.47 -2.16
C ILE A 42 6.99 0.19 -2.84
N PHE A 43 7.67 1.23 -3.34
CA PHE A 43 8.92 1.08 -4.07
C PHE A 43 10.10 0.74 -3.15
N SER A 44 10.12 1.24 -1.92
CA SER A 44 11.17 0.96 -0.93
C SER A 44 10.90 -0.28 -0.07
N GLY A 45 9.63 -0.68 0.05
CA GLY A 45 9.19 -1.67 1.03
C GLY A 45 9.32 -3.14 0.62
N LYS A 46 8.80 -3.99 1.50
CA LYS A 46 8.63 -5.43 1.29
C LYS A 46 7.27 -5.88 1.79
N ILE A 47 6.71 -6.92 1.16
CA ILE A 47 5.51 -7.58 1.70
C ILE A 47 5.95 -8.42 2.90
N THR A 48 5.38 -8.13 4.06
CA THR A 48 5.66 -8.86 5.31
C THR A 48 4.69 -10.00 5.51
N GLU A 49 3.43 -9.81 5.13
CA GLU A 49 2.38 -10.81 5.33
C GLU A 49 1.24 -10.67 4.32
N ARG A 50 0.37 -11.68 4.34
CA ARG A 50 -0.86 -11.74 3.57
C ARG A 50 -1.99 -12.03 4.55
N GLN A 51 -2.97 -11.13 4.61
CA GLN A 51 -4.10 -11.21 5.54
C GLN A 51 -5.37 -11.51 4.75
N LYS A 52 -6.29 -12.28 5.35
CA LYS A 52 -7.62 -12.50 4.78
C LYS A 52 -8.58 -11.54 5.47
N ASP A 53 -9.25 -10.73 4.68
CA ASP A 53 -10.35 -9.91 5.16
C ASP A 53 -11.50 -10.82 5.63
N LEU A 54 -11.95 -10.63 6.86
CA LEU A 54 -12.99 -11.47 7.47
C LEU A 54 -14.41 -11.08 7.01
N VAL A 55 -14.59 -9.86 6.51
CA VAL A 55 -15.87 -9.32 6.04
C VAL A 55 -16.07 -9.67 4.57
N THR A 56 -15.09 -9.39 3.72
CA THR A 56 -15.19 -9.62 2.27
C THR A 56 -14.66 -10.99 1.83
N GLY A 57 -13.84 -11.63 2.66
CA GLY A 57 -13.16 -12.89 2.32
C GLY A 57 -11.95 -12.72 1.39
N GLU A 58 -11.64 -11.49 0.98
CA GLU A 58 -10.55 -11.19 0.05
C GLU A 58 -9.18 -11.27 0.72
N TRP A 59 -8.15 -11.51 -0.10
CA TRP A 59 -6.79 -11.54 0.38
C TRP A 59 -6.08 -10.20 0.16
N LYS A 60 -5.53 -9.64 1.23
CA LYS A 60 -4.76 -8.40 1.26
C LYS A 60 -3.29 -8.69 1.51
N TYR A 61 -2.43 -7.78 1.06
CA TYR A 61 -0.99 -7.84 1.31
C TYR A 61 -0.56 -6.65 2.14
N VAL A 62 0.21 -6.90 3.19
CA VAL A 62 0.79 -5.84 4.01
C VAL A 62 2.17 -5.54 3.49
N ILE A 63 2.35 -4.30 3.00
CA ILE A 63 3.64 -3.77 2.57
C ILE A 63 4.12 -2.83 3.66
N ILE A 64 5.35 -3.06 4.14
CA ILE A 64 6.05 -2.15 5.05
C ILE A 64 7.23 -1.56 4.30
N GLY A 65 7.25 -0.23 4.21
CA GLY A 65 8.27 0.55 3.53
C GLY A 65 8.53 1.87 4.22
N ASN A 66 9.36 2.70 3.60
CA ASN A 66 9.73 4.01 4.12
C ASN A 66 8.83 5.08 3.49
N SER A 67 8.35 6.04 4.29
CA SER A 67 7.78 7.29 3.80
C SER A 67 8.91 8.22 3.30
N THR A 68 8.56 9.15 2.40
CA THR A 68 9.46 10.23 1.98
C THR A 68 9.68 11.26 3.09
N GLN A 69 8.76 11.31 4.06
CA GLN A 69 8.90 12.09 5.27
C GLN A 69 9.67 11.30 6.33
N LYS A 70 10.67 11.93 6.96
CA LYS A 70 11.60 11.31 7.93
C LYS A 70 10.94 10.76 9.22
N HIS A 71 9.60 10.77 9.35
CA HIS A 71 8.93 10.60 10.64
C HIS A 71 7.86 9.50 10.76
N LYS A 72 7.49 8.73 9.72
CA LYS A 72 6.45 7.69 9.92
C LYS A 72 6.69 6.43 9.09
N GLN A 73 6.71 5.29 9.78
CA GLN A 73 6.66 3.95 9.19
C GLN A 73 5.22 3.68 8.76
N ILE A 74 5.03 3.16 7.55
CA ILE A 74 3.69 2.94 6.98
C ILE A 74 3.34 1.46 6.91
N GLY A 75 2.11 1.13 7.30
CA GLY A 75 1.51 -0.18 7.19
C GLY A 75 0.17 -0.15 6.43
N GLY A 76 0.04 -1.07 5.46
CA GLY A 76 -1.23 -1.50 4.88
C GLY A 76 -1.67 -0.77 3.61
N ILE A 77 -1.67 -1.47 2.47
CA ILE A 77 -2.30 -0.98 1.23
C ILE A 77 -3.40 -1.96 0.85
N GLU A 78 -4.62 -1.46 0.81
CA GLU A 78 -5.81 -2.24 0.49
C GLU A 78 -6.24 -2.01 -0.96
N ARG A 79 -6.50 -3.11 -1.69
CA ARG A 79 -6.95 -3.06 -3.08
C ARG A 79 -8.46 -3.30 -3.11
N LYS A 80 -9.25 -2.30 -3.55
CA LYS A 80 -10.65 -2.53 -3.98
C LYS A 80 -10.67 -2.94 -5.46
N THR A 81 -11.46 -3.97 -5.77
CA THR A 81 -11.92 -4.30 -7.14
C THR A 81 -13.38 -3.90 -7.26
#